data_AF-A0A6N9QBR4-F1
#
_entry.id   AF-A0A6N9QBR4-F1
#
_cell.length_a   1.000
_cell.length_b   1.000
_cell.length_c   1.000
_cell.angle_alpha   90.00
_cell.angle_beta   90.00
_cell.angle_gamma   90.00
#
_symmetry.space_group_name_H-M   'P 1'
#
loop_
_entity.id
_entity.type
_entity.pdbx_description
1 polymer ?
#
loop_
_entity_poly.entity_id
_entity_poly.type
_entity_poly.pdbx_seq_one_letter_code
_entity_poly.pdbx_strand_id
1 'polypeptide(L)'
;MGIIHFDAHYDLYDKYDGHKWSYACTEARSLESVVSAEDLFFVGVRVAEVSELELIAQNSGIMAIKAKEVHKLGVEAVFQKLKDKFKGYDAVYLIVDIDVLDPAFAPGIGTPQPGGLTSM
;
A
#
# COMPACT_ATOMS: atom_id res chain seq x y z
N MET A 1 -3.17 14.92 6.66
CA MET A 1 -4.06 14.20 5.73
C MET A 1 -3.53 12.78 5.64
N GLY A 2 -4.37 11.77 5.75
CA GLY A 2 -3.94 10.38 5.71
C GLY A 2 -3.97 9.86 4.28
N ILE A 3 -3.20 8.84 3.97
CA ILE A 3 -3.23 8.14 2.68
C ILE A 3 -3.50 6.66 2.94
N ILE A 4 -4.51 6.13 2.26
CA ILE A 4 -4.73 4.69 2.15
C ILE A 4 -4.33 4.28 0.75
N HIS A 5 -3.36 3.39 0.65
CA HIS A 5 -2.85 2.89 -0.62
C HIS A 5 -3.21 1.40 -0.76
N PHE A 6 -4.17 1.11 -1.64
CA PHE A 6 -4.52 -0.25 -2.02
C PHE A 6 -3.64 -0.69 -3.19
N ASP A 7 -2.77 -1.67 -2.97
CA ASP A 7 -1.78 -2.12 -3.97
C ASP A 7 -1.25 -3.52 -3.59
N ALA A 8 -0.73 -4.28 -4.56
CA ALA A 8 0.08 -5.46 -4.31
C ALA A 8 1.49 -5.16 -3.77
N HIS A 9 2.01 -3.96 -4.05
CA HIS A 9 3.36 -3.45 -3.82
C HIS A 9 3.34 -2.24 -2.86
N TYR A 10 4.51 -1.78 -2.42
CA TYR A 10 4.61 -0.61 -1.56
C TYR A 10 4.94 0.68 -2.32
N ASP A 11 5.48 0.59 -3.54
CA ASP A 11 5.98 1.72 -4.32
C ASP A 11 7.00 2.59 -3.55
N LEU A 12 7.85 1.94 -2.76
CA LEU A 12 8.84 2.56 -1.87
C LEU A 12 10.27 2.48 -2.40
N TYR A 13 10.48 2.11 -3.67
CA TYR A 13 11.81 2.16 -4.25
C TYR A 13 12.36 3.58 -4.29
N ASP A 14 13.63 3.76 -3.94
CA ASP A 14 14.30 5.04 -4.19
C ASP A 14 14.40 5.32 -5.70
N LYS A 15 14.74 4.30 -6.48
CA LYS A 15 14.74 4.33 -7.96
C LYS A 15 14.33 2.99 -8.51
N TYR A 16 13.61 3.02 -9.63
CA TYR A 16 13.28 1.86 -10.43
C TYR A 16 13.76 2.06 -11.85
N ASP A 17 14.47 1.08 -12.40
CA ASP A 17 15.13 1.15 -13.72
C ASP A 17 15.97 2.44 -13.92
N GLY A 18 16.68 2.86 -12.87
CA GLY A 18 17.50 4.08 -12.87
C GLY A 18 16.72 5.39 -12.70
N HIS A 19 15.38 5.35 -12.65
CA HIS A 19 14.52 6.54 -12.57
C HIS A 19 13.90 6.72 -11.19
N LYS A 20 14.06 7.93 -10.63
CA LYS A 20 13.52 8.36 -9.33
C LYS A 20 12.00 8.67 -9.37
N TRP A 21 11.48 8.91 -10.57
CA TRP A 21 10.09 9.30 -10.86
C TRP A 21 9.31 8.17 -11.55
N SER A 22 9.66 6.93 -11.26
CA SER A 22 8.94 5.76 -11.75
C SER A 22 7.65 5.55 -10.95
N TYR A 23 6.72 4.78 -11.51
CA TYR A 23 5.48 4.35 -10.84
C TYR A 23 5.79 3.66 -9.50
N ALA A 24 6.78 2.77 -9.48
CA ALA A 24 7.21 2.02 -8.30
C ALA A 24 7.95 2.86 -7.22
N CYS A 25 8.02 4.18 -7.37
CA CYS A 25 8.71 5.08 -6.45
C CYS A 25 7.78 6.13 -5.82
N THR A 26 6.47 6.07 -6.10
CA THR A 26 5.53 7.14 -5.78
C THR A 26 5.50 7.47 -4.29
N GLU A 27 5.44 6.45 -3.43
CA GLU A 27 5.37 6.66 -1.98
C GLU A 27 6.73 7.00 -1.35
N ALA A 28 7.83 6.53 -1.96
CA ALA A 28 9.15 7.02 -1.57
C ALA A 28 9.28 8.53 -1.82
N ARG A 29 8.61 9.09 -2.84
CA ARG A 29 8.58 10.54 -3.09
C ARG A 29 7.60 11.28 -2.19
N SER A 30 6.48 10.67 -1.85
CA SER A 30 5.51 11.26 -0.91
C SER A 30 6.14 11.47 0.47
N LEU A 31 6.92 10.49 0.95
CA LEU A 31 7.65 10.55 2.22
C LEU A 31 8.75 11.62 2.29
N GLU A 32 9.26 12.08 1.15
CA GLU A 32 10.30 13.11 1.13
C GLU A 32 9.75 14.52 1.39
N SER A 33 8.48 14.79 1.08
CA SER A 33 7.99 16.18 1.04
C SER A 33 6.48 16.39 1.21
N VAL A 34 5.66 15.35 1.20
CA VAL A 34 4.19 15.46 1.18
C VAL A 34 3.57 14.93 2.47
N VAL A 35 4.02 13.77 2.95
CA VAL A 35 3.46 13.07 4.10
C VAL A 35 4.56 12.53 5.01
N SER A 36 4.22 12.27 6.27
CA SER A 36 5.06 11.53 7.20
C SER A 36 4.74 10.04 7.17
N ALA A 37 5.64 9.23 7.75
CA ALA A 37 5.45 7.78 7.87
C ALA A 37 4.10 7.39 8.49
N GLU A 38 3.67 8.10 9.53
CA GLU A 38 2.40 7.85 10.22
C GLU A 38 1.15 8.11 9.38
N ASP A 39 1.25 8.88 8.30
CA ASP A 39 0.14 9.21 7.42
C ASP A 39 -0.15 8.09 6.41
N LEU A 40 0.79 7.16 6.19
CA LEU A 40 0.68 6.09 5.19
C LEU A 40 0.12 4.78 5.76
N PHE A 41 -0.87 4.22 5.06
CA PHE A 41 -1.40 2.89 5.32
C PHE A 41 -1.62 2.10 4.03
N PHE A 42 -0.84 1.03 3.85
CA PHE A 42 -0.97 0.09 2.75
C PHE A 42 -1.97 -1.04 3.01
N VAL A 43 -2.74 -1.43 2.00
CA VAL A 43 -3.71 -2.53 2.09
C VAL A 43 -3.58 -3.45 0.87
N GLY A 44 -3.47 -4.75 1.11
CA GLY A 44 -3.39 -5.75 0.03
C GLY A 44 -1.97 -6.11 -0.41
N VAL A 45 -0.97 -5.49 0.21
CA VAL A 45 0.44 -5.75 -0.08
C VAL A 45 0.81 -7.22 0.12
N ARG A 46 1.56 -7.75 -0.83
CA ARG A 46 1.99 -9.15 -0.86
C ARG A 46 3.32 -9.37 -1.57
N VAL A 47 3.83 -8.34 -2.24
CA VAL A 47 5.17 -8.28 -2.79
C VAL A 47 5.91 -7.12 -2.13
N ALA A 48 7.16 -7.36 -1.78
CA ALA A 48 8.01 -6.37 -1.16
C ALA A 48 9.46 -6.72 -1.43
N GLU A 49 10.26 -5.70 -1.70
CA GLU A 49 11.68 -5.85 -1.93
C GLU A 49 12.47 -5.48 -0.69
N VAL A 50 13.69 -6.01 -0.58
CA VAL A 50 14.48 -5.88 0.65
C VAL A 50 14.71 -4.42 1.02
N SER A 51 14.99 -3.56 0.03
CA SER A 51 15.17 -2.13 0.24
C SER A 51 13.92 -1.43 0.76
N GLU A 52 12.73 -1.85 0.33
CA GLU A 52 11.47 -1.29 0.82
C GLU A 52 11.23 -1.70 2.26
N LEU A 53 11.50 -2.96 2.60
CA LEU A 53 11.40 -3.46 3.98
C LEU A 53 12.39 -2.75 4.92
N GLU A 54 13.60 -2.47 4.45
CA GLU A 54 14.58 -1.66 5.19
C GLU A 54 14.08 -0.24 5.43
N LEU A 55 13.51 0.41 4.40
CA LEU A 55 12.91 1.73 4.54
C LEU A 55 11.74 1.71 5.54
N ILE A 56 10.85 0.73 5.47
CA ILE A 56 9.75 0.56 6.42
C ILE A 56 10.28 0.33 7.84
N ALA A 57 11.34 -0.46 8.01
CA ALA A 57 11.95 -0.69 9.32
C ALA A 57 12.54 0.59 9.93
N GLN A 58 13.06 1.50 9.09
CA GLN A 58 13.54 2.82 9.50
C GLN A 58 12.40 3.82 9.75
N ASN A 59 11.21 3.56 9.21
CA ASN A 59 10.03 4.42 9.27
C ASN A 59 8.86 3.68 9.94
N SER A 60 8.98 3.42 11.24
CA SER A 60 8.02 2.61 12.01
C SER A 60 6.57 3.13 12.04
N GLY A 61 6.32 4.35 11.54
CA GLY A 61 4.98 4.90 11.36
C GLY A 61 4.21 4.31 10.17
N ILE A 62 4.91 3.75 9.17
CA ILE A 62 4.30 3.16 7.98
C ILE A 62 3.57 1.89 8.39
N MET A 63 2.26 1.84 8.13
CA MET A 63 1.43 0.70 8.45
C MET A 63 1.00 -0.05 7.20
N ALA A 64 0.81 -1.36 7.34
CA ALA A 64 0.34 -2.20 6.27
C ALA A 64 -0.54 -3.34 6.78
N ILE A 65 -1.54 -3.73 6.00
CA ILE A 65 -2.27 -4.98 6.16
C ILE A 65 -2.07 -5.78 4.88
N LYS A 66 -1.41 -6.94 5.00
CA LYS A 66 -1.13 -7.79 3.84
C LYS A 66 -2.40 -8.43 3.30
N ALA A 67 -2.43 -8.78 2.01
CA ALA A 67 -3.60 -9.48 1.42
C ALA A 67 -4.02 -10.72 2.23
N LYS A 68 -3.05 -11.53 2.69
CA LYS A 68 -3.30 -12.69 3.55
C LYS A 68 -4.00 -12.33 4.87
N GLU A 69 -3.72 -11.15 5.42
CA GLU A 69 -4.36 -10.68 6.65
C GLU A 69 -5.77 -10.18 6.38
N VAL A 70 -6.00 -9.51 5.25
CA VAL A 70 -7.36 -9.15 4.80
C VAL A 70 -8.24 -10.39 4.70
N HIS A 71 -7.75 -11.44 4.02
CA HIS A 71 -8.46 -12.72 3.90
C HIS A 71 -8.78 -13.40 5.24
N LYS A 72 -7.92 -13.22 6.25
CA LYS A 72 -8.13 -13.81 7.58
C LYS A 72 -9.06 -12.99 8.47
N LEU A 73 -8.95 -11.67 8.40
CA LEU A 73 -9.67 -10.76 9.29
C LEU A 73 -11.08 -10.44 8.76
N GLY A 74 -11.26 -10.47 7.44
CA GLY A 74 -12.47 -9.97 6.79
C GLY A 74 -12.44 -8.45 6.62
N VAL A 75 -13.23 -7.96 5.65
CA VAL A 75 -13.24 -6.56 5.22
C VAL A 75 -13.69 -5.63 6.34
N GLU A 76 -14.69 -6.02 7.13
CA GLU A 76 -15.22 -5.22 8.24
C GLU A 76 -14.16 -4.92 9.30
N ALA A 77 -13.34 -5.91 9.65
CA ALA A 77 -12.27 -5.74 10.63
C ALA A 77 -11.14 -4.87 10.09
N VAL A 78 -10.80 -5.00 8.80
CA VAL A 78 -9.83 -4.13 8.12
C VAL A 78 -10.34 -2.70 8.07
N PHE A 79 -11.61 -2.50 7.71
CA PHE A 79 -12.23 -1.19 7.68
C PHE A 79 -12.24 -0.53 9.05
N GLN A 80 -12.54 -1.28 10.11
CA GLN A 80 -12.48 -0.74 11.48
C GLN A 80 -11.05 -0.32 11.87
N LYS A 81 -10.02 -1.10 11.51
CA LYS A 81 -8.62 -0.73 11.71
C LYS A 81 -8.25 0.58 10.98
N LEU A 82 -8.68 0.74 9.73
CA LEU A 82 -8.45 1.96 8.96
C LEU A 82 -9.14 3.16 9.61
N LYS A 83 -10.41 3.01 10.02
CA LYS A 83 -11.16 4.06 10.74
C LYS A 83 -10.47 4.49 12.03
N ASP A 84 -9.97 3.52 12.80
CA ASP A 84 -9.31 3.82 14.07
C ASP A 84 -7.96 4.50 13.85
N LYS A 85 -7.17 4.05 12.86
CA LYS A 85 -5.88 4.66 12.52
C LYS A 85 -6.03 6.11 12.07
N PHE A 86 -7.00 6.40 11.21
CA PHE A 86 -7.21 7.75 10.67
C PHE A 86 -8.20 8.59 11.49
N LYS A 87 -8.56 8.15 12.69
CA LYS A 87 -9.40 8.93 13.60
C LYS A 87 -8.69 10.24 13.95
N GLY A 88 -9.36 11.36 13.67
CA GLY A 88 -8.84 12.71 13.94
C GLY A 88 -8.04 13.33 12.79
N TYR A 89 -7.91 12.64 11.65
CA TYR A 89 -7.45 13.26 10.41
C TYR A 89 -8.57 14.07 9.77
N ASP A 90 -8.26 15.25 9.25
CA ASP A 90 -9.24 16.11 8.56
C ASP A 90 -9.71 15.53 7.22
N ALA A 91 -8.84 14.75 6.56
CA ALA A 91 -9.09 14.11 5.29
C ALA A 91 -8.21 12.87 5.10
N VAL A 92 -8.71 11.94 4.30
CA VAL A 92 -7.99 10.75 3.83
C VAL A 92 -8.03 10.75 2.29
N TYR A 93 -6.86 10.59 1.68
CA TYR A 93 -6.69 10.39 0.25
C TYR A 93 -6.60 8.89 -0.04
N LEU A 94 -7.36 8.43 -1.02
CA LEU A 94 -7.46 7.02 -1.37
C LEU A 94 -6.76 6.79 -2.71
N ILE A 95 -5.76 5.91 -2.70
CA ILE A 95 -5.06 5.43 -3.89
C ILE A 95 -5.44 3.97 -4.09
N VAL A 96 -5.79 3.62 -5.32
CA VAL A 96 -6.13 2.26 -5.70
C VAL A 96 -5.33 1.89 -6.94
N ASP A 97 -4.27 1.12 -6.76
CA ASP A 97 -3.72 0.31 -7.83
C ASP A 97 -4.63 -0.91 -8.02
N ILE A 98 -5.03 -1.13 -9.27
CA ILE A 98 -5.93 -2.20 -9.64
C ILE A 98 -5.29 -3.58 -9.42
N ASP A 99 -3.96 -3.67 -9.35
CA ASP A 99 -3.25 -4.91 -9.06
C ASP A 99 -3.37 -5.38 -7.60
N VAL A 100 -4.00 -4.59 -6.73
CA VAL A 100 -4.41 -5.05 -5.39
C VAL A 100 -5.34 -6.27 -5.47
N LEU A 101 -6.14 -6.36 -6.54
CA LEU A 101 -7.02 -7.49 -6.82
C LEU A 101 -6.22 -8.69 -7.34
N ASP A 102 -6.73 -9.89 -7.07
CA ASP A 102 -6.16 -11.09 -7.68
C ASP A 102 -6.33 -11.03 -9.22
N PRO A 103 -5.33 -11.46 -10.01
CA PRO A 103 -5.43 -11.52 -11.47
C PRO A 103 -6.64 -12.33 -11.99
N ALA A 104 -7.20 -13.24 -11.18
CA ALA A 104 -8.46 -13.92 -11.50
C ALA A 104 -9.64 -12.95 -11.69
N PHE A 105 -9.60 -11.77 -11.05
CA PHE A 105 -10.61 -10.72 -11.14
C PHE A 105 -10.13 -9.50 -11.94
N ALA A 106 -8.82 -9.22 -11.95
CA ALA A 106 -8.22 -8.11 -12.69
C ALA A 106 -7.02 -8.57 -13.55
N PRO A 107 -7.24 -9.27 -14.67
CA PRO A 107 -6.16 -9.88 -15.46
C PRO A 107 -5.37 -8.88 -16.33
N GLY A 108 -5.94 -7.71 -16.66
CA GLY A 108 -5.38 -6.74 -17.59
C GLY A 108 -4.39 -5.75 -16.98
N ILE A 109 -3.51 -6.21 -16.08
CA ILE A 109 -2.60 -5.37 -15.28
C ILE A 109 -1.14 -5.60 -15.66
N GLY A 110 -0.30 -4.58 -15.46
CA GLY A 110 1.11 -4.61 -15.88
C GLY A 110 1.99 -5.54 -15.05
N THR A 111 1.66 -5.73 -13.77
CA THR A 111 2.46 -6.45 -12.76
C THR A 111 1.59 -7.46 -12.00
N PRO A 112 1.07 -8.52 -12.65
CA PRO A 112 0.13 -9.44 -12.00
C PRO A 112 0.79 -10.23 -10.86
N GLN A 113 0.22 -10.13 -9.66
CA GLN A 113 0.66 -10.88 -8.49
C GLN A 113 -0.47 -11.77 -7.94
N PRO A 114 -0.29 -13.10 -7.83
CA PRO A 114 -1.33 -14.00 -7.31
C PRO A 114 -1.58 -13.78 -5.81
N GLY A 115 -2.74 -14.24 -5.33
CA GLY A 115 -3.15 -14.16 -3.92
C GLY A 115 -3.63 -12.77 -3.50
N GLY A 116 -4.18 -12.00 -4.44
CA GLY A 116 -4.72 -10.66 -4.21
C GLY A 116 -6.10 -10.68 -3.55
N LEU A 117 -6.72 -9.51 -3.48
CA LEU A 117 -8.09 -9.37 -2.96
C LEU A 117 -9.13 -9.88 -3.98
N THR A 118 -10.29 -10.26 -3.47
CA THR A 118 -11.44 -10.69 -4.27
C THR A 118 -12.37 -9.51 -4.58
N SER A 119 -13.16 -9.63 -5.64
CA SER A 119 -14.22 -8.65 -5.94
C SER A 119 -15.53 -8.88 -5.16
N MET A 120 -15.57 -9.91 -4.31
CA MET A 120 -16.73 -10.35 -3.49
C MET A 120 -16.28 -10.66 -2.08
#